data_AF-A0A7C4SWR2-F1
#
_entry.id   AF-A0A7C4SWR2-F1
#
_cell.length_a   1.000
_cell.length_b   1.000
_cell.length_c   1.000
_cell.angle_alpha   90.00
_cell.angle_beta   90.00
_cell.angle_gamma   90.00
#
_symmetry.space_group_name_H-M   'P 1'
#
loop_
_entity.id
_entity.type
_entity.pdbx_description
1 polymer ?
#
loop_
_entity_poly.entity_id
_entity_poly.type
_entity_poly.pdbx_seq_one_letter_code
_entity_poly.pdbx_strand_id
1 'polypeptide(L)'
;MSNLIITYSHEKPEEFSIVYKGLPLIKNSSKTPFLSAGIGSADYKMSHGIFSIKETEKTITPITDWTISRESESVYKLESPYFGSISIEEVNDSLVFSMNPAQPYNRVKCILQALPDEYVYGCGEQYSYLNLRGKKVPIWVQEQGIGRGCNAVKYIADVVAHGAGGNKFTTYYAMPMFVSSRHYAVFADTDAYSMFNFSNKTFTELEFWQVPRKITVIAKKQMTELVASVAQNCGIQPKLPEWVFDGFILGGQGGTEKALSKIAELERAGSELCGLWIQDWEGRRVTSFGSQLFWNWIQHEEMYPQLEKTIVELKSRGIRVLGYINTFLAIEGSLYKEASAKGYCIKKKDGSDYLVTITTFPAAQLDLTNPGTIAWIKEIIKKNMIGIGLSGWMADFGEYMPIDAVLYSGESPELVHNKYPALWAQVNWDAVQETGKADEVFFFCRAGYLGSQRYAPSFWAG
;
A
#
# COMPACT_ATOMS: atom_id res chain seq x y z
N MET A 1 -20.71 -29.09 10.39
CA MET A 1 -21.41 -28.16 11.29
C MET A 1 -20.68 -26.83 11.22
N SER A 2 -21.41 -25.74 11.02
CA SER A 2 -20.85 -24.38 10.98
C SER A 2 -20.11 -24.05 12.28
N ASN A 3 -18.97 -23.35 12.19
CA ASN A 3 -18.23 -22.87 13.36
C ASN A 3 -18.70 -21.48 13.81
N LEU A 4 -19.66 -20.90 13.08
CA LEU A 4 -20.34 -19.66 13.40
C LEU A 4 -21.51 -19.92 14.35
N ILE A 5 -21.52 -19.22 15.47
CA ILE A 5 -22.61 -19.22 16.43
C ILE A 5 -23.08 -17.77 16.60
N ILE A 6 -24.33 -17.50 16.22
CA ILE A 6 -25.01 -16.25 16.53
C ILE A 6 -26.11 -16.52 17.56
N THR A 7 -26.00 -15.90 18.73
CA THR A 7 -27.01 -16.01 19.80
C THR A 7 -27.78 -14.70 19.87
N TYR A 8 -29.11 -14.77 19.79
CA TYR A 8 -30.01 -13.62 19.83
C TYR A 8 -31.37 -13.99 20.43
N SER A 9 -32.08 -13.01 20.96
CA SER A 9 -33.46 -13.18 21.47
C SER A 9 -34.47 -12.70 20.43
N HIS A 10 -35.59 -13.42 20.26
CA HIS A 10 -36.69 -12.95 19.42
C HIS A 10 -37.45 -11.77 20.07
N GLU A 11 -37.43 -11.65 21.39
CA GLU A 11 -38.09 -10.53 22.11
C GLU A 11 -37.25 -9.26 22.08
N LYS A 12 -35.93 -9.40 21.93
CA LYS A 12 -34.96 -8.31 21.85
C LYS A 12 -33.94 -8.61 20.75
N PRO A 13 -34.35 -8.53 19.47
CA PRO A 13 -33.51 -8.92 18.35
C PRO A 13 -32.24 -8.06 18.21
N GLU A 14 -32.24 -6.87 18.82
CA GLU A 14 -31.07 -6.01 18.92
C GLU A 14 -30.01 -6.52 19.90
N GLU A 15 -30.35 -7.40 20.84
CA GLU A 15 -29.38 -8.01 21.75
C GLU A 15 -28.86 -9.33 21.18
N PHE A 16 -27.62 -9.32 20.68
CA PHE A 16 -27.00 -10.52 20.10
C PHE A 16 -25.49 -10.62 20.31
N SER A 17 -24.95 -11.81 20.10
CA SER A 17 -23.52 -12.06 20.10
C SER A 17 -23.10 -12.96 18.94
N ILE A 18 -21.90 -12.74 18.43
CA ILE A 18 -21.30 -13.52 17.35
C ILE A 18 -20.01 -14.14 17.87
N VAL A 19 -19.94 -15.46 17.80
CA VAL A 19 -18.77 -16.27 18.13
C VAL A 19 -18.37 -17.07 16.90
N TYR A 20 -17.10 -17.05 16.54
CA TYR A 20 -16.58 -17.80 15.39
C TYR A 20 -15.41 -18.68 15.82
N LYS A 21 -15.52 -20.01 15.64
CA LYS A 21 -14.49 -20.97 16.08
C LYS A 21 -14.09 -20.79 17.56
N GLY A 22 -15.08 -20.49 18.41
CA GLY A 22 -14.88 -20.23 19.84
C GLY A 22 -14.35 -18.83 20.18
N LEU A 23 -14.06 -17.97 19.18
CA LEU A 23 -13.64 -16.59 19.37
C LEU A 23 -14.86 -15.67 19.50
N PRO A 24 -15.08 -15.00 20.66
CA PRO A 24 -16.10 -13.97 20.78
C PRO A 24 -15.68 -12.74 19.97
N LEU A 25 -16.43 -12.41 18.93
CA LEU A 25 -16.13 -11.31 18.01
C LEU A 25 -16.98 -10.08 18.30
N ILE A 26 -18.30 -10.25 18.39
CA ILE A 26 -19.26 -9.15 18.54
C ILE A 26 -20.17 -9.43 19.72
N LYS A 27 -20.46 -8.39 20.50
CA LYS A 27 -21.52 -8.35 21.49
C LYS A 27 -22.29 -7.05 21.29
N ASN A 28 -23.50 -7.15 20.77
CA ASN A 28 -24.35 -6.01 20.47
C ASN A 28 -25.44 -5.85 21.53
N SER A 29 -25.72 -4.60 21.90
CA SER A 29 -26.92 -4.20 22.62
C SER A 29 -27.22 -2.74 22.34
N SER A 30 -28.41 -2.26 22.70
CA SER A 30 -28.74 -0.82 22.62
C SER A 30 -27.78 0.08 23.42
N LYS A 31 -27.14 -0.46 24.47
CA LYS A 31 -26.14 0.27 25.29
C LYS A 31 -24.71 0.16 24.75
N THR A 32 -24.42 -0.92 24.03
CA THR A 32 -23.10 -1.23 23.47
C THR A 32 -23.24 -1.66 22.01
N PRO A 33 -23.63 -0.73 21.12
CA PRO A 33 -23.83 -1.04 19.72
C PRO A 33 -22.51 -1.41 19.06
N PHE A 34 -22.52 -2.49 18.27
CA PHE A 34 -21.32 -2.95 17.57
C PHE A 34 -21.02 -2.12 16.31
N LEU A 35 -22.03 -1.46 15.76
CA LEU A 35 -21.94 -0.67 14.53
C LEU A 35 -22.47 0.73 14.77
N SER A 36 -21.76 1.73 14.25
CA SER A 36 -22.27 3.07 14.04
C SER A 36 -22.02 3.48 12.60
N ALA A 37 -22.96 4.20 12.00
CA ALA A 37 -22.83 4.67 10.62
C ALA A 37 -23.27 6.13 10.50
N GLY A 38 -22.73 6.81 9.49
CA GLY A 38 -22.88 8.25 9.39
C GLY A 38 -22.30 8.84 8.12
N ILE A 39 -22.35 10.17 8.10
CA ILE A 39 -21.79 10.99 7.02
C ILE A 39 -20.80 11.98 7.66
N GLY A 40 -19.71 12.25 6.96
CA GLY A 40 -18.75 13.29 7.32
C GLY A 40 -17.95 13.73 6.11
N SER A 41 -17.26 14.84 6.28
CA SER A 41 -16.34 15.41 5.30
C SER A 41 -14.92 15.33 5.87
N ALA A 42 -13.92 15.60 5.04
CA ALA A 42 -12.55 15.70 5.49
C ALA A 42 -11.78 16.76 4.73
N ASP A 43 -11.01 17.53 5.49
CA ASP A 43 -9.99 18.41 4.96
C ASP A 43 -8.68 17.68 4.99
N TYR A 44 -7.99 17.71 3.86
CA TYR A 44 -6.69 17.11 3.75
C TYR A 44 -5.69 18.13 3.23
N LYS A 45 -4.51 18.14 3.83
CA LYS A 45 -3.39 18.99 3.42
C LYS A 45 -2.18 18.12 3.17
N MET A 46 -1.62 18.23 1.98
CA MET A 46 -0.41 17.52 1.57
C MET A 46 0.77 18.49 1.50
N SER A 47 1.91 18.11 2.09
CA SER A 47 3.21 18.77 1.90
C SER A 47 4.26 17.70 1.69
N HIS A 48 4.90 17.68 0.51
CA HIS A 48 5.99 16.74 0.19
C HIS A 48 5.65 15.27 0.53
N GLY A 49 4.40 14.85 0.25
CA GLY A 49 3.94 13.46 0.49
C GLY A 49 3.52 13.15 1.93
N ILE A 50 3.64 14.11 2.86
CA ILE A 50 3.08 14.01 4.21
C ILE A 50 1.67 14.60 4.23
N PHE A 51 0.73 13.90 4.87
CA PHE A 51 -0.67 14.29 4.92
C PHE A 51 -1.09 14.68 6.34
N SER A 52 -1.71 15.86 6.45
CA SER A 52 -2.51 16.26 7.60
C SER A 52 -3.98 16.12 7.24
N ILE A 53 -4.63 15.15 7.87
CA ILE A 53 -6.02 14.79 7.59
C ILE A 53 -6.87 15.18 8.80
N LYS A 54 -7.93 15.97 8.57
CA LYS A 54 -8.84 16.43 9.61
C LYS A 54 -10.27 16.16 9.17
N GLU A 55 -10.96 15.35 9.95
CA GLU A 55 -12.39 15.11 9.77
C GLU A 55 -13.21 16.36 10.16
N THR A 56 -14.23 16.66 9.37
CA THR A 56 -15.17 17.78 9.56
C THR A 56 -16.61 17.29 9.38
N GLU A 57 -17.58 18.02 9.95
CA GLU A 57 -19.02 17.78 9.72
C GLU A 57 -19.51 16.35 10.03
N LYS A 58 -18.83 15.67 10.97
CA LYS A 58 -19.12 14.28 11.32
C LYS A 58 -20.45 14.14 12.06
N THR A 59 -21.37 13.39 11.46
CA THR A 59 -22.56 12.88 12.13
C THR A 59 -22.55 11.37 12.05
N ILE A 60 -22.30 10.68 13.17
CA ILE A 60 -22.32 9.22 13.26
C ILE A 60 -23.32 8.78 14.32
N THR A 61 -24.21 7.87 13.94
CA THR A 61 -25.29 7.38 14.81
C THR A 61 -25.08 5.89 15.07
N PRO A 62 -25.17 5.43 16.33
CA PRO A 62 -25.14 4.00 16.61
C PRO A 62 -26.36 3.28 16.02
N ILE A 63 -26.14 2.08 15.47
CA ILE A 63 -27.20 1.26 14.88
C ILE A 63 -27.68 0.27 15.93
N THR A 64 -28.91 0.45 16.39
CA THR A 64 -29.49 -0.30 17.53
C THR A 64 -30.77 -1.05 17.18
N ASP A 65 -31.24 -0.96 15.94
CA ASP A 65 -32.54 -1.46 15.46
C ASP A 65 -32.39 -2.72 14.61
N TRP A 66 -31.55 -3.66 15.05
CA TRP A 66 -31.26 -4.88 14.29
C TRP A 66 -32.36 -5.92 14.43
N THR A 67 -32.68 -6.56 13.31
CA THR A 67 -33.35 -7.86 13.24
C THR A 67 -32.41 -8.90 12.66
N ILE A 68 -32.56 -10.14 13.10
CA ILE A 68 -31.68 -11.25 12.70
C ILE A 68 -32.52 -12.35 12.09
N SER A 69 -32.13 -12.79 10.91
CA SER A 69 -32.67 -13.95 10.25
C SER A 69 -31.55 -14.90 9.83
N ARG A 70 -31.87 -16.19 9.78
CA ARG A 70 -30.97 -17.21 9.26
C ARG A 70 -31.48 -17.60 7.87
N GLU A 71 -30.70 -17.28 6.84
CA GLU A 71 -31.09 -17.54 5.44
C GLU A 71 -30.69 -18.97 5.02
N SER A 72 -29.59 -19.50 5.57
CA SER A 72 -29.14 -20.88 5.32
C SER A 72 -28.38 -21.45 6.53
N GLU A 73 -27.84 -22.67 6.43
CA GLU A 73 -27.03 -23.24 7.51
C GLU A 73 -25.80 -22.39 7.86
N SER A 74 -25.21 -21.69 6.89
CA SER A 74 -23.97 -20.93 7.03
C SER A 74 -24.14 -19.41 6.89
N VAL A 75 -25.34 -18.93 6.54
CA VAL A 75 -25.62 -17.52 6.26
C VAL A 75 -26.64 -16.96 7.24
N TYR A 76 -26.25 -15.88 7.91
CA TYR A 76 -27.12 -15.04 8.71
C TYR A 76 -27.21 -13.65 8.11
N LYS A 77 -28.36 -13.01 8.27
CA LYS A 77 -28.58 -11.64 7.83
C LYS A 77 -28.99 -10.78 9.02
N LEU A 78 -28.26 -9.69 9.22
CA LEU A 78 -28.65 -8.60 10.10
C LEU A 78 -29.32 -7.53 9.25
N GLU A 79 -30.51 -7.08 9.63
CA GLU A 79 -31.24 -6.03 8.92
C GLU A 79 -31.56 -4.89 9.88
N SER A 80 -31.41 -3.66 9.41
CA SER A 80 -31.74 -2.43 10.15
C SER A 80 -32.38 -1.47 9.15
N PRO A 81 -33.60 -0.96 9.41
CA PRO A 81 -34.21 0.07 8.58
C PRO A 81 -33.31 1.31 8.41
N TYR A 82 -32.52 1.64 9.44
CA TYR A 82 -31.63 2.78 9.39
C TYR A 82 -30.36 2.47 8.57
N PHE A 83 -29.66 1.36 8.87
CA PHE A 83 -28.39 1.04 8.23
C PHE A 83 -28.53 0.39 6.85
N GLY A 84 -29.46 -0.54 6.67
CA GLY A 84 -29.52 -1.49 5.56
C GLY A 84 -29.35 -2.92 6.03
N SER A 85 -28.43 -3.68 5.44
CA SER A 85 -28.20 -5.08 5.81
C SER A 85 -26.73 -5.47 5.88
N ILE A 86 -26.45 -6.49 6.69
CA ILE A 86 -25.15 -7.16 6.76
C ILE A 86 -25.40 -8.66 6.61
N SER A 87 -24.84 -9.24 5.56
CA SER A 87 -24.78 -10.70 5.41
C SER A 87 -23.52 -11.23 6.08
N ILE A 88 -23.67 -12.27 6.89
CA ILE A 88 -22.61 -12.93 7.65
C ILE A 88 -22.54 -14.37 7.21
N GLU A 89 -21.44 -14.74 6.58
CA GLU A 89 -21.28 -16.06 5.96
C GLU A 89 -19.93 -16.68 6.31
N GLU A 90 -19.92 -17.98 6.59
CA GLU A 90 -18.67 -18.77 6.62
C GLU A 90 -18.31 -19.23 5.20
N VAL A 91 -17.25 -18.64 4.62
CA VAL A 91 -16.74 -18.94 3.27
C VAL A 91 -15.27 -19.33 3.36
N ASN A 92 -14.89 -20.48 2.78
CA ASN A 92 -13.50 -20.93 2.70
C ASN A 92 -12.73 -20.82 4.04
N ASP A 93 -13.34 -21.33 5.12
CA ASP A 93 -12.77 -21.34 6.48
C ASP A 93 -12.52 -19.93 7.08
N SER A 94 -13.25 -18.92 6.58
CA SER A 94 -13.24 -17.53 7.03
C SER A 94 -14.67 -17.03 7.27
N LEU A 95 -14.84 -16.07 8.17
CA LEU A 95 -16.12 -15.40 8.41
C LEU A 95 -16.15 -14.07 7.65
N VAL A 96 -17.11 -13.90 6.74
CA VAL A 96 -17.22 -12.72 5.88
C VAL A 96 -18.47 -11.92 6.24
N PHE A 97 -18.28 -10.63 6.51
CA PHE A 97 -19.33 -9.64 6.70
C PHE A 97 -19.44 -8.81 5.43
N SER A 98 -20.52 -8.96 4.67
CA SER A 98 -20.81 -8.16 3.48
C SER A 98 -21.86 -7.10 3.81
N MET A 99 -21.53 -5.83 3.62
CA MET A 99 -22.39 -4.71 4.03
C MET A 99 -23.12 -4.13 2.82
N ASN A 100 -24.44 -3.95 2.94
CA ASN A 100 -25.27 -3.31 1.93
C ASN A 100 -26.07 -2.17 2.60
N PRO A 101 -25.53 -0.95 2.61
CA PRO A 101 -26.13 0.18 3.32
C PRO A 101 -27.35 0.73 2.57
N ALA A 102 -28.39 1.15 3.31
CA ALA A 102 -29.60 1.77 2.78
C ALA A 102 -29.42 3.27 2.46
N GLN A 103 -28.34 3.88 2.96
CA GLN A 103 -28.01 5.30 2.80
C GLN A 103 -26.55 5.44 2.33
N PRO A 104 -26.16 6.59 1.75
CA PRO A 104 -24.79 6.83 1.28
C PRO A 104 -23.84 7.14 2.45
N TYR A 105 -23.76 6.24 3.42
CA TYR A 105 -22.84 6.37 4.54
C TYR A 105 -21.39 6.39 4.04
N ASN A 106 -20.63 7.36 4.53
CA ASN A 106 -19.19 7.44 4.29
C ASN A 106 -18.39 7.44 5.59
N ARG A 107 -19.05 7.16 6.73
CA ARG A 107 -18.40 6.88 8.02
C ARG A 107 -19.02 5.63 8.58
N VAL A 108 -18.22 4.59 8.78
CA VAL A 108 -18.64 3.36 9.45
C VAL A 108 -17.65 3.05 10.57
N LYS A 109 -18.19 2.69 11.73
CA LYS A 109 -17.42 2.26 12.89
C LYS A 109 -17.91 0.90 13.34
N CYS A 110 -16.98 -0.05 13.43
CA CYS A 110 -17.22 -1.40 13.90
C CYS A 110 -16.47 -1.63 15.23
N ILE A 111 -17.13 -2.28 16.18
CA ILE A 111 -16.55 -2.67 17.47
C ILE A 111 -16.39 -4.19 17.50
N LEU A 112 -15.16 -4.64 17.73
CA LEU A 112 -14.82 -6.04 17.95
C LEU A 112 -14.39 -6.25 19.40
N GLN A 113 -14.83 -7.34 20.03
CA GLN A 113 -14.38 -7.69 21.38
C GLN A 113 -12.88 -8.00 21.38
N ALA A 114 -12.19 -7.55 22.43
CA ALA A 114 -10.75 -7.77 22.60
C ALA A 114 -10.43 -8.08 24.07
N LEU A 115 -9.27 -8.70 24.34
CA LEU A 115 -8.83 -9.00 25.70
C LEU A 115 -7.71 -8.05 26.17
N PRO A 116 -7.64 -7.68 27.46
CA PRO A 116 -6.64 -6.70 27.94
C PRO A 116 -5.17 -7.09 27.66
N ASP A 117 -4.89 -8.38 27.62
CA ASP A 117 -3.58 -9.01 27.40
C ASP A 117 -3.30 -9.41 25.93
N GLU A 118 -4.22 -9.06 25.03
CA GLU A 118 -4.08 -9.32 23.60
C GLU A 118 -2.99 -8.46 22.97
N TYR A 119 -2.08 -9.08 22.22
CA TYR A 119 -1.14 -8.37 21.34
C TYR A 119 -1.73 -8.28 19.94
N VAL A 120 -1.50 -7.15 19.27
CA VAL A 120 -2.01 -6.90 17.92
C VAL A 120 -0.86 -6.46 17.02
N TYR A 121 -0.79 -7.00 15.81
CA TYR A 121 0.27 -6.79 14.82
C TYR A 121 -0.34 -6.46 13.45
N GLY A 122 0.48 -5.97 12.51
CA GLY A 122 0.07 -5.72 11.13
C GLY A 122 -0.17 -4.23 10.86
N CYS A 123 -1.33 -3.89 10.29
CA CYS A 123 -1.64 -2.57 9.73
C CYS A 123 -0.65 -2.13 8.62
N GLY A 124 -0.09 -3.07 7.86
CA GLY A 124 0.95 -2.83 6.87
C GLY A 124 2.35 -2.92 7.49
N GLU A 125 3.29 -2.14 6.96
CA GLU A 125 4.65 -2.03 7.49
C GLU A 125 4.71 -0.94 8.56
N GLN A 126 4.93 -1.35 9.82
CA GLN A 126 4.99 -0.45 10.97
C GLN A 126 6.41 -0.41 11.53
N TYR A 127 6.96 0.78 11.64
CA TYR A 127 8.39 0.98 11.93
C TYR A 127 8.67 1.38 13.39
N SER A 128 7.70 1.99 14.08
CA SER A 128 7.87 2.41 15.48
C SER A 128 7.39 1.38 16.49
N TYR A 129 6.40 0.57 16.12
CA TYR A 129 5.74 -0.37 17.02
C TYR A 129 5.40 -1.66 16.29
N LEU A 130 5.90 -2.79 16.81
CA LEU A 130 5.45 -4.10 16.37
C LEU A 130 4.10 -4.46 17.02
N ASN A 131 4.00 -4.33 18.35
CA ASN A 131 2.72 -4.47 19.07
C ASN A 131 1.94 -3.16 19.04
N LEU A 132 0.77 -3.19 18.40
CA LEU A 132 -0.15 -2.08 18.20
C LEU A 132 -1.20 -1.96 19.31
N ARG A 133 -1.25 -2.88 20.27
CA ARG A 133 -2.14 -2.77 21.43
C ARG A 133 -1.87 -1.46 22.18
N GLY A 134 -2.94 -0.76 22.57
CA GLY A 134 -2.84 0.54 23.22
C GLY A 134 -2.68 1.71 22.25
N LYS A 135 -2.67 1.49 20.93
CA LYS A 135 -2.40 2.52 19.91
C LYS A 135 -3.62 2.79 19.02
N LYS A 136 -3.57 3.94 18.34
CA LYS A 136 -4.47 4.32 17.26
C LYS A 136 -3.65 4.41 15.99
N VAL A 137 -3.95 3.57 15.01
CA VAL A 137 -3.15 3.41 13.80
C VAL A 137 -3.98 3.91 12.62
N PRO A 138 -3.65 5.09 12.05
CA PRO A 138 -4.24 5.52 10.79
C PRO A 138 -3.77 4.61 9.67
N ILE A 139 -4.70 4.20 8.81
CA ILE A 139 -4.43 3.48 7.57
C ILE A 139 -4.49 4.50 6.45
N TRP A 140 -3.34 5.09 6.17
CA TRP A 140 -3.14 6.06 5.10
C TRP A 140 -1.70 5.96 4.63
N VAL A 141 -1.53 5.59 3.38
CA VAL A 141 -0.23 5.57 2.70
C VAL A 141 0.30 7.00 2.64
N GLN A 142 1.57 7.22 2.98
CA GLN A 142 2.20 8.54 2.89
C GLN A 142 3.70 8.44 3.07
N GLU A 143 4.39 9.56 2.97
CA GLU A 143 5.79 9.62 3.36
C GLU A 143 6.02 9.13 4.80
N GLN A 144 7.02 8.28 5.02
CA GLN A 144 7.35 7.70 6.33
C GLN A 144 7.88 8.78 7.28
N GLY A 145 8.57 9.79 6.75
CA GLY A 145 9.09 10.93 7.47
C GLY A 145 10.46 10.72 8.09
N ILE A 146 11.17 11.84 8.32
CA ILE A 146 12.57 11.87 8.76
C ILE A 146 12.65 12.01 10.28
N GLY A 147 13.40 11.11 10.93
CA GLY A 147 13.65 11.13 12.38
C GLY A 147 12.51 10.54 13.22
N ARG A 148 11.26 10.92 12.94
CA ARG A 148 10.01 10.35 13.50
C ARG A 148 9.90 10.32 15.04
N GLY A 149 8.86 10.96 15.59
CA GLY A 149 8.69 11.12 17.03
C GLY A 149 9.43 12.34 17.62
N CYS A 150 9.33 12.57 18.94
CA CYS A 150 9.80 13.80 19.56
C CYS A 150 11.32 13.84 19.73
N ASN A 151 12.07 14.10 18.64
CA ASN A 151 13.53 14.20 18.64
C ASN A 151 14.03 15.40 17.81
N ALA A 152 15.30 15.76 18.00
CA ALA A 152 15.92 16.91 17.34
C ALA A 152 15.99 16.75 15.81
N VAL A 153 16.16 15.51 15.31
CA VAL A 153 16.18 15.21 13.87
C VAL A 153 14.81 15.50 13.23
N LYS A 154 13.71 15.09 13.89
CA LYS A 154 12.35 15.44 13.47
C LYS A 154 12.13 16.95 13.47
N TYR A 155 12.55 17.64 14.54
CA TYR A 155 12.39 19.10 14.60
C TYR A 155 13.11 19.80 13.45
N ILE A 156 14.35 19.41 13.14
CA ILE A 156 15.09 19.92 11.99
C ILE A 156 14.38 19.58 10.68
N ALA A 157 13.90 18.35 10.51
CA ALA A 157 13.16 17.95 9.31
C ALA A 157 11.85 18.74 9.13
N ASP A 158 11.11 18.99 10.20
CA ASP A 158 9.89 19.80 10.13
C ASP A 158 10.18 21.25 9.73
N VAL A 159 11.26 21.82 10.28
CA VAL A 159 11.65 23.22 10.04
C VAL A 159 12.30 23.42 8.66
N VAL A 160 13.23 22.53 8.28
CA VAL A 160 14.08 22.67 7.08
C VAL A 160 13.48 22.00 5.85
N ALA A 161 12.69 20.94 6.03
CA ALA A 161 12.05 20.18 4.96
C ALA A 161 10.50 20.24 5.04
N HIS A 162 9.97 21.39 5.48
CA HIS A 162 8.54 21.75 5.35
C HIS A 162 7.54 20.71 5.90
N GLY A 163 7.81 20.17 7.09
CA GLY A 163 6.94 19.18 7.75
C GLY A 163 7.24 17.71 7.43
N ALA A 164 8.40 17.41 6.83
CA ALA A 164 8.81 16.05 6.48
C ALA A 164 9.13 15.13 7.67
N GLY A 165 8.96 15.56 8.93
CA GLY A 165 9.32 14.78 10.10
C GLY A 165 8.42 13.57 10.39
N GLY A 166 7.23 13.52 9.77
CA GLY A 166 6.26 12.44 9.94
C GLY A 166 5.83 12.21 11.39
N ASN A 167 5.34 11.00 11.70
CA ASN A 167 5.06 10.60 13.08
C ASN A 167 5.33 9.09 13.29
N LYS A 168 4.86 8.54 14.40
CA LYS A 168 5.13 7.14 14.77
C LYS A 168 4.38 6.13 13.89
N PHE A 169 3.36 6.57 13.15
CA PHE A 169 2.47 5.74 12.33
C PHE A 169 2.48 6.12 10.85
N THR A 170 3.25 7.15 10.45
CA THR A 170 3.49 7.43 9.03
C THR A 170 4.24 6.27 8.39
N THR A 171 3.79 5.83 7.22
CA THR A 171 4.33 4.66 6.51
C THR A 171 3.99 4.73 5.02
N TYR A 172 4.94 4.28 4.19
CA TYR A 172 4.75 4.06 2.76
C TYR A 172 3.80 2.88 2.49
N TYR A 173 3.70 1.96 3.44
CA TYR A 173 2.94 0.74 3.32
C TYR A 173 1.94 0.60 4.47
N ALA A 174 0.71 1.07 4.23
CA ALA A 174 -0.41 0.91 5.15
C ALA A 174 -1.34 -0.20 4.67
N MET A 175 -1.99 -0.94 5.58
CA MET A 175 -3.03 -1.91 5.19
C MET A 175 -4.17 -1.95 6.22
N PRO A 176 -5.44 -2.05 5.78
CA PRO A 176 -6.60 -2.16 6.65
C PRO A 176 -6.77 -3.61 7.16
N MET A 177 -5.72 -4.15 7.79
CA MET A 177 -5.71 -5.49 8.36
C MET A 177 -4.88 -5.58 9.63
N PHE A 178 -5.21 -6.51 10.52
CA PHE A 178 -4.38 -6.82 11.69
C PHE A 178 -4.43 -8.30 12.03
N VAL A 179 -3.43 -8.75 12.79
CA VAL A 179 -3.30 -10.10 13.35
C VAL A 179 -3.26 -9.99 14.87
N SER A 180 -3.99 -10.86 15.55
CA SER A 180 -4.07 -10.94 17.00
C SER A 180 -3.29 -12.13 17.55
N SER A 181 -2.68 -11.98 18.73
CA SER A 181 -2.09 -13.10 19.49
C SER A 181 -3.10 -14.19 19.86
N ARG A 182 -4.41 -13.94 19.71
CA ARG A 182 -5.48 -14.92 19.88
C ARG A 182 -5.74 -15.77 18.64
N HIS A 183 -4.80 -15.78 17.69
CA HIS A 183 -4.81 -16.56 16.46
C HIS A 183 -5.99 -16.26 15.52
N TYR A 184 -6.30 -14.96 15.38
CA TYR A 184 -7.18 -14.48 14.32
C TYR A 184 -6.64 -13.24 13.63
N ALA A 185 -7.10 -13.02 12.41
CA ALA A 185 -6.81 -11.84 11.60
C ALA A 185 -8.11 -11.22 11.11
N VAL A 186 -8.10 -9.91 10.92
CA VAL A 186 -9.21 -9.15 10.33
C VAL A 186 -8.70 -8.40 9.11
N PHE A 187 -9.46 -8.43 8.03
CA PHE A 187 -9.22 -7.70 6.79
C PHE A 187 -10.46 -6.87 6.48
N ALA A 188 -10.28 -5.60 6.19
CA ALA A 188 -11.35 -4.80 5.60
C ALA A 188 -11.02 -4.53 4.13
N ASP A 189 -11.92 -4.92 3.24
CA ASP A 189 -11.87 -4.57 1.82
C ASP A 189 -12.38 -3.12 1.68
N THR A 190 -11.42 -2.20 1.75
CA THR A 190 -11.64 -0.77 1.65
C THR A 190 -10.38 -0.11 1.12
N ASP A 191 -10.55 0.97 0.36
CA ASP A 191 -9.43 1.82 -0.08
C ASP A 191 -9.47 3.19 0.61
N ALA A 192 -10.57 3.52 1.29
CA ALA A 192 -10.69 4.77 2.02
C ALA A 192 -9.73 4.85 3.21
N TYR A 193 -9.49 6.08 3.69
CA TYR A 193 -8.89 6.30 4.99
C TYR A 193 -9.58 5.45 6.06
N SER A 194 -8.78 4.82 6.92
CA SER A 194 -9.29 4.05 8.05
C SER A 194 -8.51 4.38 9.32
N MET A 195 -9.12 4.16 10.48
CA MET A 195 -8.47 4.30 11.79
C MET A 195 -8.71 3.04 12.60
N PHE A 196 -7.64 2.31 12.90
CA PHE A 196 -7.70 1.12 13.74
C PHE A 196 -7.27 1.50 15.16
N ASN A 197 -8.23 1.50 16.07
CA ASN A 197 -8.07 1.94 17.44
C ASN A 197 -8.06 0.75 18.40
N PHE A 198 -6.86 0.40 18.83
CA PHE A 198 -6.56 -0.67 19.78
C PHE A 198 -6.31 -0.13 21.20
N SER A 199 -6.67 1.12 21.49
CA SER A 199 -6.37 1.74 22.79
C SER A 199 -7.26 1.23 23.93
N ASN A 200 -8.43 0.68 23.59
CA ASN A 200 -9.38 0.16 24.56
C ASN A 200 -8.99 -1.26 25.01
N LYS A 201 -9.15 -1.53 26.31
CA LYS A 201 -8.74 -2.81 26.91
C LYS A 201 -9.64 -3.98 26.55
N THR A 202 -10.92 -3.73 26.28
CA THR A 202 -11.94 -4.77 26.11
C THR A 202 -12.54 -4.81 24.70
N PHE A 203 -12.14 -3.90 23.82
CA PHE A 203 -12.59 -3.87 22.44
C PHE A 203 -11.57 -3.20 21.52
N THR A 204 -11.69 -3.49 20.23
CA THR A 204 -11.01 -2.83 19.13
C THR A 204 -12.06 -2.07 18.34
N GLU A 205 -11.77 -0.82 17.99
CA GLU A 205 -12.63 0.01 17.17
C GLU A 205 -12.00 0.17 15.78
N LEU A 206 -12.75 -0.19 14.74
CA LEU A 206 -12.33 -0.04 13.35
C LEU A 206 -13.22 1.03 12.71
N GLU A 207 -12.63 2.15 12.34
CA GLU A 207 -13.34 3.23 11.66
C GLU A 207 -12.91 3.31 10.19
N PHE A 208 -13.87 3.51 9.30
CA PHE A 208 -13.71 3.53 7.86
C PHE A 208 -14.40 4.76 7.28
N TRP A 209 -13.72 5.47 6.38
CA TRP A 209 -14.28 6.63 5.67
C TRP A 209 -15.01 6.25 4.37
N GLN A 210 -15.48 5.01 4.32
CA GLN A 210 -16.51 4.49 3.44
C GLN A 210 -17.17 3.30 4.14
N VAL A 211 -18.28 2.79 3.62
CA VAL A 211 -18.74 1.45 4.01
C VAL A 211 -17.82 0.41 3.35
N PRO A 212 -17.06 -0.42 4.10
CA PRO A 212 -16.20 -1.43 3.50
C PRO A 212 -17.04 -2.42 2.69
N ARG A 213 -16.49 -2.88 1.56
CA ARG A 213 -17.16 -3.87 0.71
C ARG A 213 -17.39 -5.17 1.49
N LYS A 214 -16.35 -5.60 2.20
CA LYS A 214 -16.34 -6.78 3.07
C LYS A 214 -15.43 -6.56 4.27
N ILE A 215 -15.76 -7.20 5.39
CA ILE A 215 -14.82 -7.45 6.48
C ILE A 215 -14.67 -8.97 6.63
N THR A 216 -13.45 -9.48 6.53
CA THR A 216 -13.15 -10.92 6.64
C THR A 216 -12.41 -11.19 7.94
N VAL A 217 -12.85 -12.20 8.68
CA VAL A 217 -12.18 -12.69 9.88
C VAL A 217 -11.69 -14.12 9.63
N ILE A 218 -10.39 -14.34 9.81
CA ILE A 218 -9.76 -15.65 9.70
C ILE A 218 -9.32 -16.07 11.10
N ALA A 219 -9.71 -17.25 11.55
CA ALA A 219 -9.24 -17.80 12.84
C ALA A 219 -8.69 -19.21 12.64
N LYS A 220 -7.51 -19.47 13.23
CA LYS A 220 -6.79 -20.74 13.14
C LYS A 220 -6.35 -21.21 14.52
N LYS A 221 -5.99 -22.49 14.63
CA LYS A 221 -5.46 -23.04 15.89
C LYS A 221 -4.01 -22.62 16.12
N GLN A 222 -3.23 -22.52 15.05
CA GLN A 222 -1.81 -22.17 15.10
C GLN A 222 -1.54 -20.85 14.37
N MET A 223 -0.61 -20.04 14.89
CA MET A 223 -0.21 -18.78 14.26
C MET A 223 0.38 -18.99 12.85
N THR A 224 1.13 -20.07 12.62
CA THR A 224 1.71 -20.39 11.31
C THR A 224 0.64 -20.65 10.25
N GLU A 225 -0.42 -21.37 10.60
CA GLU A 225 -1.60 -21.57 9.75
C GLU A 225 -2.33 -20.26 9.47
N LEU A 226 -2.42 -19.38 10.48
CA LEU A 226 -3.05 -18.07 10.32
C LEU A 226 -2.27 -17.22 9.33
N VAL A 227 -0.95 -17.11 9.48
CA VAL A 227 -0.09 -16.35 8.57
C VAL A 227 -0.16 -16.91 7.15
N ALA A 228 -0.18 -18.23 6.98
CA ALA A 228 -0.37 -18.86 5.67
C ALA A 228 -1.72 -18.49 5.03
N SER A 229 -2.82 -18.53 5.78
CA SER A 229 -4.14 -18.12 5.28
C SER A 229 -4.25 -16.62 5.04
N VAL A 230 -3.58 -15.79 5.85
CA VAL A 230 -3.46 -14.35 5.64
C VAL A 230 -2.78 -14.07 4.30
N ALA A 231 -1.64 -14.72 4.02
CA ALA A 231 -0.93 -14.59 2.76
C ALA A 231 -1.79 -15.01 1.57
N GLN A 232 -2.53 -16.11 1.67
CA GLN A 232 -3.46 -16.56 0.61
C GLN A 232 -4.56 -15.51 0.31
N ASN A 233 -5.05 -14.79 1.33
CA ASN A 233 -6.08 -13.77 1.17
C ASN A 233 -5.52 -12.44 0.63
N CYS A 234 -4.31 -12.04 1.01
CA CYS A 234 -3.65 -10.85 0.46
C CYS A 234 -3.09 -11.06 -0.95
N GLY A 235 -2.75 -12.30 -1.31
CA GLY A 235 -1.91 -12.63 -2.45
C GLY A 235 -0.52 -13.09 -1.97
N ILE A 236 0.00 -14.10 -2.64
CA ILE A 236 1.34 -14.63 -2.39
C ILE A 236 2.32 -13.91 -3.32
N GLN A 237 3.46 -13.50 -2.78
CA GLN A 237 4.50 -12.83 -3.55
C GLN A 237 5.00 -13.73 -4.67
N PRO A 238 5.32 -13.15 -5.84
CA PRO A 238 6.10 -13.87 -6.83
C PRO A 238 7.45 -14.30 -6.26
N LYS A 239 7.99 -15.41 -6.77
CA LYS A 239 9.32 -15.88 -6.37
C LYS A 239 10.39 -14.90 -6.85
N LEU A 240 11.44 -14.76 -6.05
CA LEU A 240 12.66 -14.11 -6.49
C LEU A 240 13.41 -15.01 -7.49
N PRO A 241 14.05 -14.45 -8.52
CA PRO A 241 14.99 -15.17 -9.37
C PRO A 241 16.12 -15.80 -8.57
N GLU A 242 16.56 -17.01 -8.96
CA GLU A 242 17.60 -17.76 -8.23
C GLU A 242 18.90 -16.97 -8.06
N TRP A 243 19.27 -16.15 -9.06
CA TRP A 243 20.50 -15.36 -9.03
C TRP A 243 20.58 -14.38 -7.85
N VAL A 244 19.44 -13.98 -7.28
CA VAL A 244 19.41 -13.04 -6.14
C VAL A 244 20.10 -13.63 -4.92
N PHE A 245 20.16 -14.96 -4.81
CA PHE A 245 20.79 -15.66 -3.69
C PHE A 245 22.30 -15.87 -3.85
N ASP A 246 22.88 -15.53 -5.00
CA ASP A 246 24.29 -15.80 -5.34
C ASP A 246 25.29 -14.76 -4.75
N GLY A 247 24.81 -13.74 -4.03
CA GLY A 247 25.66 -12.68 -3.48
C GLY A 247 24.88 -11.43 -3.09
N PHE A 248 25.59 -10.31 -2.90
CA PHE A 248 24.94 -9.02 -2.65
C PHE A 248 24.81 -8.17 -3.92
N ILE A 249 23.84 -7.24 -3.89
CA ILE A 249 23.61 -6.24 -4.94
C ILE A 249 24.30 -4.93 -4.53
N LEU A 250 25.30 -4.52 -5.31
CA LEU A 250 26.05 -3.28 -5.08
C LEU A 250 25.26 -2.07 -5.57
N GLY A 251 25.01 -1.08 -4.70
CA GLY A 251 24.56 0.25 -5.11
C GLY A 251 25.69 1.07 -5.76
N GLY A 252 25.54 1.38 -7.04
CA GLY A 252 26.47 2.18 -7.84
C GLY A 252 25.83 3.46 -8.37
N GLN A 253 26.63 4.52 -8.50
CA GLN A 253 26.26 5.76 -9.19
C GLN A 253 27.51 6.42 -9.78
N GLY A 254 27.30 7.29 -10.76
CA GLY A 254 28.34 8.12 -11.37
C GLY A 254 28.86 7.61 -12.72
N GLY A 255 28.13 6.72 -13.38
CA GLY A 255 28.42 6.24 -14.74
C GLY A 255 29.20 4.92 -14.79
N THR A 256 29.34 4.39 -16.01
CA THR A 256 29.89 3.05 -16.29
C THR A 256 31.26 2.82 -15.65
N GLU A 257 32.23 3.73 -15.87
CA GLU A 257 33.60 3.53 -15.39
C GLU A 257 33.68 3.43 -13.86
N LYS A 258 32.97 4.32 -13.14
CA LYS A 258 32.94 4.30 -11.67
C LYS A 258 32.26 3.04 -11.13
N ALA A 259 31.18 2.60 -11.77
CA ALA A 259 30.49 1.38 -11.38
C ALA A 259 31.39 0.15 -11.57
N LEU A 260 32.05 0.02 -12.73
CA LEU A 260 32.96 -1.10 -13.02
C LEU A 260 34.20 -1.09 -12.13
N SER A 261 34.77 0.07 -11.81
CA SER A 261 35.90 0.18 -10.89
C SER A 261 35.55 -0.36 -9.49
N LYS A 262 34.36 -0.02 -8.97
CA LYS A 262 33.90 -0.51 -7.67
C LYS A 262 33.68 -2.03 -7.67
N ILE A 263 33.11 -2.58 -8.75
CA ILE A 263 32.98 -4.03 -8.91
C ILE A 263 34.37 -4.69 -8.86
N ALA A 264 35.33 -4.19 -9.63
CA ALA A 264 36.69 -4.76 -9.66
C ALA A 264 37.43 -4.64 -8.32
N GLU A 265 37.17 -3.60 -7.53
CA GLU A 265 37.68 -3.48 -6.15
C GLU A 265 37.09 -4.54 -5.23
N LEU A 266 35.78 -4.77 -5.29
CA LEU A 266 35.09 -5.75 -4.46
C LEU A 266 35.46 -7.20 -4.83
N GLU A 267 35.56 -7.50 -6.12
CA GLU A 267 36.06 -8.80 -6.59
C GLU A 267 37.49 -9.07 -6.13
N ARG A 268 38.38 -8.07 -6.20
CA ARG A 268 39.75 -8.19 -5.64
C ARG A 268 39.76 -8.41 -4.13
N ALA A 269 38.74 -7.92 -3.43
CA ALA A 269 38.55 -8.15 -2.00
C ALA A 269 37.89 -9.50 -1.68
N GLY A 270 37.55 -10.33 -2.68
CA GLY A 270 36.91 -11.63 -2.50
C GLY A 270 35.40 -11.57 -2.23
N SER A 271 34.74 -10.48 -2.63
CA SER A 271 33.30 -10.31 -2.46
C SER A 271 32.49 -11.09 -3.50
N GLU A 272 31.44 -11.77 -3.07
CA GLU A 272 30.46 -12.41 -3.94
C GLU A 272 29.37 -11.40 -4.35
N LEU A 273 29.38 -11.02 -5.62
CA LEU A 273 28.45 -10.07 -6.22
C LEU A 273 27.48 -10.80 -7.15
N CYS A 274 26.19 -10.66 -6.90
CA CYS A 274 25.16 -11.13 -7.82
C CYS A 274 24.55 -9.99 -8.65
N GLY A 275 24.74 -8.73 -8.24
CA GLY A 275 24.18 -7.60 -8.96
C GLY A 275 24.84 -6.25 -8.74
N LEU A 276 24.56 -5.35 -9.68
CA LEU A 276 24.87 -3.94 -9.66
C LEU A 276 23.56 -3.16 -9.85
N TRP A 277 23.18 -2.36 -8.87
CA TRP A 277 22.05 -1.45 -8.97
C TRP A 277 22.53 -0.02 -9.24
N ILE A 278 22.17 0.52 -10.40
CA ILE A 278 22.55 1.86 -10.88
C ILE A 278 21.32 2.76 -11.02
N GLN A 279 20.91 3.41 -9.93
CA GLN A 279 19.71 4.25 -9.94
C GLN A 279 19.80 5.48 -10.85
N ASP A 280 21.01 5.94 -11.19
CA ASP A 280 21.23 7.06 -12.11
C ASP A 280 21.42 6.62 -13.57
N TRP A 281 20.99 5.41 -13.94
CA TRP A 281 21.01 4.90 -15.32
C TRP A 281 20.30 5.85 -16.32
N GLU A 282 19.26 6.53 -15.84
CA GLU A 282 18.46 7.54 -16.53
C GLU A 282 19.07 8.96 -16.51
N GLY A 283 20.25 9.11 -15.89
CA GLY A 283 20.93 10.38 -15.73
C GLY A 283 20.54 11.13 -14.47
N ARG A 284 21.12 12.32 -14.33
CA ARG A 284 20.99 13.15 -13.13
C ARG A 284 20.64 14.58 -13.49
N ARG A 285 19.98 15.25 -12.55
CA ARG A 285 19.85 16.72 -12.52
C ARG A 285 20.61 17.30 -11.35
N VAL A 286 21.22 18.46 -11.58
CA VAL A 286 21.89 19.23 -10.54
C VAL A 286 20.89 20.25 -10.00
N THR A 287 20.60 20.19 -8.71
CA THR A 287 19.75 21.13 -7.99
C THR A 287 20.54 21.81 -6.87
N SER A 288 19.98 22.82 -6.23
CA SER A 288 20.61 23.53 -5.11
C SER A 288 20.89 22.62 -3.89
N PHE A 289 20.22 21.47 -3.80
CA PHE A 289 20.40 20.48 -2.72
C PHE A 289 21.31 19.31 -3.11
N GLY A 290 21.89 19.33 -4.31
CA GLY A 290 22.81 18.30 -4.80
C GLY A 290 22.35 17.68 -6.12
N SER A 291 22.84 16.48 -6.42
CA SER A 291 22.55 15.81 -7.67
C SER A 291 21.49 14.71 -7.48
N GLN A 292 20.32 14.94 -8.06
CA GLN A 292 19.13 14.08 -8.01
C GLN A 292 18.94 13.32 -9.33
N LEU A 293 18.06 12.31 -9.33
CA LEU A 293 17.73 11.55 -10.54
C LEU A 293 16.90 12.37 -11.52
N PHE A 294 17.05 12.13 -12.83
CA PHE A 294 16.40 12.94 -13.86
C PHE A 294 14.93 12.58 -14.10
N TRP A 295 14.46 11.38 -13.73
CA TRP A 295 13.07 10.90 -13.92
C TRP A 295 12.57 11.01 -15.36
N ASN A 296 13.32 10.37 -16.24
CA ASN A 296 12.96 10.12 -17.63
C ASN A 296 13.52 8.74 -17.99
N TRP A 297 12.68 7.71 -17.89
CA TRP A 297 13.01 6.27 -17.94
C TRP A 297 13.60 5.79 -19.29
N ILE A 298 14.73 6.38 -19.65
CA ILE A 298 15.52 6.17 -20.86
C ILE A 298 16.98 6.24 -20.41
N GLN A 299 17.80 5.32 -20.88
CA GLN A 299 19.24 5.31 -20.61
C GLN A 299 19.88 6.67 -20.95
N HIS A 300 20.73 7.15 -20.06
CA HIS A 300 21.54 8.34 -20.28
C HIS A 300 22.89 7.98 -20.92
N GLU A 301 22.96 8.08 -22.24
CA GLU A 301 24.09 7.62 -23.07
C GLU A 301 25.46 8.19 -22.67
N GLU A 302 25.54 9.42 -22.17
CA GLU A 302 26.84 9.99 -21.76
C GLU A 302 27.33 9.42 -20.42
N MET A 303 26.42 9.07 -19.51
CA MET A 303 26.79 8.53 -18.20
C MET A 303 27.01 7.01 -18.29
N TYR A 304 26.18 6.35 -19.08
CA TYR A 304 26.21 4.91 -19.29
C TYR A 304 26.30 4.59 -20.79
N PRO A 305 27.45 4.89 -21.43
CA PRO A 305 27.63 4.60 -22.85
C PRO A 305 27.65 3.09 -23.09
N GLN A 306 26.96 2.63 -24.15
CA GLN A 306 26.88 1.21 -24.53
C GLN A 306 26.45 0.32 -23.35
N LEU A 307 25.45 0.76 -22.57
CA LEU A 307 25.00 0.06 -21.37
C LEU A 307 24.59 -1.40 -21.66
N GLU A 308 23.90 -1.67 -22.77
CA GLU A 308 23.55 -3.03 -23.20
C GLU A 308 24.77 -3.96 -23.25
N LYS A 309 25.89 -3.48 -23.81
CA LYS A 309 27.13 -4.24 -23.88
C LYS A 309 27.68 -4.51 -22.47
N THR A 310 27.67 -3.49 -21.62
CA THR A 310 28.10 -3.62 -20.22
C THR A 310 27.24 -4.64 -19.46
N ILE A 311 25.93 -4.64 -19.69
CA ILE A 311 24.99 -5.60 -19.10
C ILE A 311 25.32 -7.03 -19.54
N VAL A 312 25.58 -7.25 -20.84
CA VAL A 312 25.97 -8.57 -21.36
C VAL A 312 27.28 -9.05 -20.75
N GLU A 313 28.29 -8.17 -20.68
CA GLU A 313 29.59 -8.48 -20.08
C GLU A 313 29.47 -8.85 -18.59
N LEU A 314 28.72 -8.06 -17.81
CA LEU A 314 28.48 -8.36 -16.39
C LEU A 314 27.67 -9.65 -16.21
N LYS A 315 26.62 -9.87 -17.04
CA LYS A 315 25.82 -11.11 -16.98
C LYS A 315 26.67 -12.34 -17.25
N SER A 316 27.65 -12.26 -18.16
CA SER A 316 28.60 -13.37 -18.44
C SER A 316 29.48 -13.75 -17.23
N ARG A 317 29.58 -12.85 -16.24
CA ARG A 317 30.32 -13.02 -14.98
C ARG A 317 29.41 -13.37 -13.81
N GLY A 318 28.11 -13.60 -14.05
CA GLY A 318 27.11 -13.84 -13.00
C GLY A 318 26.56 -12.58 -12.35
N ILE A 319 26.96 -11.38 -12.77
CA ILE A 319 26.53 -10.11 -12.17
C ILE A 319 25.38 -9.52 -12.99
N ARG A 320 24.21 -9.36 -12.38
CA ARG A 320 23.04 -8.74 -13.00
C ARG A 320 23.05 -7.22 -12.84
N VAL A 321 22.41 -6.50 -13.76
CA VAL A 321 22.29 -5.05 -13.66
C VAL A 321 20.84 -4.68 -13.37
N LEU A 322 20.65 -3.79 -12.39
CA LEU A 322 19.36 -3.28 -11.97
C LEU A 322 19.29 -1.76 -12.17
N GLY A 323 18.14 -1.25 -12.57
CA GLY A 323 17.87 0.18 -12.76
C GLY A 323 16.95 0.77 -11.69
N TYR A 324 16.26 1.84 -12.06
CA TYR A 324 15.31 2.55 -11.21
C TYR A 324 14.15 3.09 -12.06
N ILE A 325 12.95 3.12 -11.50
CA ILE A 325 11.76 3.73 -12.08
C ILE A 325 10.80 4.17 -10.98
N ASN A 326 10.03 5.23 -11.21
CA ASN A 326 8.94 5.63 -10.32
C ASN A 326 7.73 6.16 -11.11
N THR A 327 6.72 6.65 -10.39
CA THR A 327 5.44 7.08 -10.97
C THR A 327 5.41 8.54 -11.43
N PHE A 328 6.55 9.23 -11.43
CA PHE A 328 6.70 10.64 -11.80
C PHE A 328 7.51 10.80 -13.08
N LEU A 329 7.32 11.93 -13.75
CA LEU A 329 8.13 12.33 -14.91
C LEU A 329 8.63 13.76 -14.72
N ALA A 330 9.92 13.98 -15.00
CA ALA A 330 10.45 15.33 -15.07
C ALA A 330 9.87 16.08 -16.25
N ILE A 331 9.45 17.32 -16.02
CA ILE A 331 8.73 18.14 -17.00
C ILE A 331 9.59 18.52 -18.23
N GLU A 332 10.91 18.43 -18.08
CA GLU A 332 11.88 18.67 -19.14
C GLU A 332 12.11 17.43 -20.02
N GLY A 333 11.77 16.24 -19.50
CA GLY A 333 11.98 14.95 -20.13
C GLY A 333 11.08 14.69 -21.34
N SER A 334 11.55 13.85 -22.25
CA SER A 334 10.80 13.47 -23.45
C SER A 334 9.54 12.66 -23.13
N LEU A 335 9.61 11.77 -22.13
CA LEU A 335 8.48 10.94 -21.73
C LEU A 335 7.34 11.76 -21.13
N TYR A 336 7.63 12.85 -20.41
CA TYR A 336 6.60 13.78 -19.95
C TYR A 336 5.88 14.45 -21.11
N LYS A 337 6.61 14.95 -22.11
CA LYS A 337 6.00 15.61 -23.27
C LYS A 337 5.03 14.68 -23.99
N GLU A 338 5.40 13.41 -24.15
CA GLU A 338 4.53 12.38 -24.70
C GLU A 338 3.31 12.09 -23.81
N ALA A 339 3.53 11.84 -22.52
CA ALA A 339 2.48 11.54 -21.55
C ALA A 339 1.46 12.67 -21.44
N SER A 340 1.93 13.91 -21.37
CA SER A 340 1.10 15.12 -21.31
C SER A 340 0.22 15.26 -22.54
N ALA A 341 0.81 15.12 -23.74
CA ALA A 341 0.09 15.19 -25.02
C ALA A 341 -0.99 14.10 -25.17
N LYS A 342 -0.77 12.91 -24.57
CA LYS A 342 -1.71 11.79 -24.60
C LYS A 342 -2.70 11.79 -23.44
N GLY A 343 -2.61 12.74 -22.50
CA GLY A 343 -3.47 12.80 -21.32
C GLY A 343 -3.21 11.68 -20.32
N TYR A 344 -1.95 11.25 -20.17
CA TYR A 344 -1.55 10.15 -19.30
C TYR A 344 -1.17 10.57 -17.86
N CYS A 345 -1.03 11.87 -17.61
CA CYS A 345 -0.77 12.43 -16.29
C CYS A 345 -2.08 12.65 -15.52
N ILE A 346 -2.01 12.56 -14.19
CA ILE A 346 -3.07 13.02 -13.29
C ILE A 346 -3.37 14.49 -13.58
N LYS A 347 -4.64 14.89 -13.52
CA LYS A 347 -5.08 16.25 -13.86
C LYS A 347 -5.49 17.05 -12.63
N LYS A 348 -5.44 18.37 -12.75
CA LYS A 348 -6.12 19.32 -11.87
C LYS A 348 -7.54 19.58 -12.37
N LYS A 349 -8.35 20.26 -11.55
CA LYS A 349 -9.72 20.68 -11.90
C LYS A 349 -9.79 21.60 -13.13
N ASP A 350 -8.73 22.34 -13.41
CA ASP A 350 -8.63 23.22 -14.59
C ASP A 350 -8.19 22.46 -15.87
N GLY A 351 -7.97 21.15 -15.79
CA GLY A 351 -7.55 20.30 -16.91
C GLY A 351 -6.03 20.27 -17.15
N SER A 352 -5.23 21.07 -16.43
CA SER A 352 -3.77 21.01 -16.51
C SER A 352 -3.20 19.76 -15.82
N ASP A 353 -1.98 19.37 -16.19
CA ASP A 353 -1.28 18.28 -15.52
C ASP A 353 -1.00 18.64 -14.05
N TYR A 354 -1.20 17.66 -13.17
CA TYR A 354 -0.90 17.80 -11.76
C TYR A 354 0.61 17.66 -11.53
N LEU A 355 1.25 18.78 -11.24
CA LEU A 355 2.67 18.83 -10.89
C LEU A 355 2.84 18.83 -9.37
N VAL A 356 3.57 17.83 -8.86
CA VAL A 356 3.92 17.68 -7.45
C VAL A 356 5.37 18.10 -7.25
N THR A 357 5.62 18.96 -6.25
CA THR A 357 6.99 19.29 -5.81
C THR A 357 7.39 18.29 -4.74
N ILE A 358 8.29 17.35 -5.08
CA ILE A 358 8.70 16.27 -4.17
C ILE A 358 9.92 16.68 -3.34
N THR A 359 10.88 17.35 -3.97
CA THR A 359 12.06 17.89 -3.28
C THR A 359 12.25 19.35 -3.66
N THR A 360 12.85 19.61 -4.81
CA THR A 360 13.27 20.95 -5.26
C THR A 360 12.73 21.29 -6.64
N PHE A 361 12.01 20.36 -7.27
CA PHE A 361 11.51 20.51 -8.63
C PHE A 361 10.10 19.93 -8.77
N PRO A 362 9.28 20.48 -9.68
CA PRO A 362 7.97 19.93 -10.01
C PRO A 362 8.12 18.70 -10.92
N ALA A 363 7.33 17.66 -10.67
CA ALA A 363 7.21 16.49 -11.54
C ALA A 363 5.74 16.13 -11.76
N ALA A 364 5.41 15.63 -12.95
CA ALA A 364 4.06 15.17 -13.25
C ALA A 364 3.88 13.72 -12.81
N GLN A 365 2.75 13.40 -12.17
CA GLN A 365 2.44 12.04 -11.77
C GLN A 365 1.60 11.31 -12.82
N LEU A 366 1.89 10.04 -13.07
CA LEU A 366 1.12 9.19 -13.98
C LEU A 366 -0.26 8.86 -13.41
N ASP A 367 -1.28 8.89 -14.27
CA ASP A 367 -2.62 8.43 -13.93
C ASP A 367 -2.76 6.92 -14.16
N LEU A 368 -2.51 6.13 -13.13
CA LEU A 368 -2.66 4.66 -13.18
C LEU A 368 -4.11 4.18 -13.16
N THR A 369 -5.09 5.09 -13.21
CA THR A 369 -6.49 4.74 -13.46
C THR A 369 -6.86 4.80 -14.94
N ASN A 370 -5.96 5.33 -15.78
CA ASN A 370 -6.09 5.35 -17.23
C ASN A 370 -5.47 4.07 -17.84
N PRO A 371 -6.27 3.19 -18.49
CA PRO A 371 -5.74 1.99 -19.14
C PRO A 371 -4.69 2.30 -20.22
N GLY A 372 -4.81 3.46 -20.89
CA GLY A 372 -3.82 3.93 -21.85
C GLY A 372 -2.47 4.26 -21.20
N THR A 373 -2.49 4.91 -20.02
CA THR A 373 -1.28 5.17 -19.23
C THR A 373 -0.62 3.87 -18.79
N ILE A 374 -1.41 2.91 -18.28
CA ILE A 374 -0.92 1.58 -17.88
C ILE A 374 -0.24 0.88 -19.06
N ALA A 375 -0.89 0.81 -20.22
CA ALA A 375 -0.32 0.17 -21.40
C ALA A 375 0.99 0.85 -21.83
N TRP A 376 1.01 2.19 -21.83
CA TRP A 376 2.16 2.98 -22.23
C TRP A 376 3.37 2.80 -21.30
N ILE A 377 3.18 2.89 -19.98
CA ILE A 377 4.30 2.74 -19.03
C ILE A 377 4.82 1.29 -19.00
N LYS A 378 3.95 0.29 -19.20
CA LYS A 378 4.39 -1.10 -19.39
C LYS A 378 5.27 -1.23 -20.63
N GLU A 379 4.91 -0.62 -21.75
CA GLU A 379 5.76 -0.61 -22.95
C GLU A 379 7.13 0.03 -22.69
N ILE A 380 7.19 1.11 -21.89
CA ILE A 380 8.46 1.72 -21.48
C ILE A 380 9.29 0.76 -20.65
N ILE A 381 8.73 0.11 -19.63
CA ILE A 381 9.44 -0.89 -18.83
C ILE A 381 9.95 -2.02 -19.72
N LYS A 382 9.09 -2.55 -20.61
CA LYS A 382 9.44 -3.65 -21.51
C LYS A 382 10.55 -3.29 -22.48
N LYS A 383 10.53 -2.08 -23.07
CA LYS A 383 11.51 -1.66 -24.09
C LYS A 383 12.78 -1.07 -23.50
N ASN A 384 12.62 -0.09 -22.61
CA ASN A 384 13.72 0.73 -22.13
C ASN A 384 14.45 0.13 -20.93
N MET A 385 13.88 -0.89 -20.27
CA MET A 385 14.48 -1.54 -19.11
C MET A 385 14.74 -3.02 -19.37
N ILE A 386 13.70 -3.82 -19.56
CA ILE A 386 13.85 -5.26 -19.83
C ILE A 386 14.54 -5.48 -21.18
N GLY A 387 14.15 -4.70 -22.20
CA GLY A 387 14.67 -4.80 -23.56
C GLY A 387 16.16 -4.53 -23.70
N ILE A 388 16.71 -3.63 -22.86
CA ILE A 388 18.17 -3.36 -22.81
C ILE A 388 18.92 -4.36 -21.91
N GLY A 389 18.20 -5.28 -21.25
CA GLY A 389 18.77 -6.37 -20.46
C GLY A 389 18.81 -6.17 -18.94
N LEU A 390 18.17 -5.12 -18.39
CA LEU A 390 18.06 -4.98 -16.94
C LEU A 390 17.34 -6.20 -16.33
N SER A 391 17.95 -6.78 -15.30
CA SER A 391 17.39 -7.94 -14.57
C SER A 391 16.61 -7.51 -13.32
N GLY A 392 16.39 -6.21 -13.13
CA GLY A 392 15.55 -5.71 -12.08
C GLY A 392 15.63 -4.21 -11.90
N TRP A 393 14.88 -3.69 -10.93
CA TRP A 393 14.90 -2.27 -10.61
C TRP A 393 14.24 -1.99 -9.25
N MET A 394 14.58 -0.83 -8.70
CA MET A 394 13.75 -0.20 -7.68
C MET A 394 12.52 0.39 -8.38
N ALA A 395 11.32 -0.09 -8.02
CA ALA A 395 10.05 0.49 -8.44
C ALA A 395 9.54 1.40 -7.32
N ASP A 396 9.98 2.65 -7.37
CA ASP A 396 9.86 3.62 -6.28
C ASP A 396 8.55 4.42 -6.32
N PHE A 397 8.27 5.09 -5.21
CA PHE A 397 7.07 5.89 -4.94
C PHE A 397 5.76 5.09 -4.99
N GLY A 398 4.64 5.81 -5.00
CA GLY A 398 3.28 5.31 -4.93
C GLY A 398 2.45 6.07 -3.90
N GLU A 399 3.10 6.70 -2.92
CA GLU A 399 2.51 7.29 -1.72
C GLU A 399 2.13 8.78 -1.81
N TYR A 400 2.34 9.42 -2.96
CA TYR A 400 2.23 10.89 -3.11
C TYR A 400 0.96 11.34 -3.83
N MET A 401 0.06 10.42 -4.18
CA MET A 401 -1.07 10.74 -5.05
C MET A 401 -1.90 11.91 -4.46
N PRO A 402 -2.03 13.04 -5.19
CA PRO A 402 -2.84 14.15 -4.74
C PRO A 402 -4.31 13.76 -4.67
N ILE A 403 -4.98 14.33 -3.69
CA ILE A 403 -6.36 14.04 -3.28
C ILE A 403 -7.37 15.08 -3.77
N ASP A 404 -6.89 16.19 -4.33
CA ASP A 404 -7.68 17.15 -5.09
C ASP A 404 -7.51 16.95 -6.62
N ALA A 405 -6.91 15.81 -7.00
CA ALA A 405 -6.72 15.38 -8.37
C ALA A 405 -8.04 15.03 -9.09
N VAL A 406 -8.01 15.14 -10.40
CA VAL A 406 -9.01 14.60 -11.32
C VAL A 406 -8.37 13.42 -12.05
N LEU A 407 -9.03 12.27 -11.97
CA LEU A 407 -8.55 11.00 -12.51
C LEU A 407 -9.36 10.60 -13.73
N TYR A 408 -8.71 9.90 -14.66
CA TYR A 408 -9.33 9.35 -15.87
C TYR A 408 -10.54 8.47 -15.55
N SER A 409 -10.44 7.63 -14.51
CA SER A 409 -11.53 6.75 -14.08
C SER A 409 -12.76 7.46 -13.55
N GLY A 410 -12.64 8.74 -13.15
CA GLY A 410 -13.68 9.46 -12.42
C GLY A 410 -13.86 9.01 -10.96
N GLU A 411 -13.05 8.05 -10.47
CA GLU A 411 -13.07 7.64 -9.07
C GLU A 411 -12.62 8.79 -8.15
N SER A 412 -13.11 8.78 -6.90
CA SER A 412 -12.65 9.73 -5.90
C SER A 412 -11.14 9.52 -5.64
N PRO A 413 -10.32 10.57 -5.71
CA PRO A 413 -8.90 10.44 -5.44
C PRO A 413 -8.59 10.04 -3.99
N GLU A 414 -9.49 10.29 -3.04
CA GLU A 414 -9.39 9.79 -1.66
C GLU A 414 -9.41 8.26 -1.58
N LEU A 415 -10.11 7.62 -2.52
CA LEU A 415 -10.21 6.16 -2.61
C LEU A 415 -9.09 5.56 -3.48
N VAL A 416 -8.57 6.31 -4.45
CA VAL A 416 -7.47 5.83 -5.29
C VAL A 416 -6.13 5.96 -4.57
N HIS A 417 -5.95 6.97 -3.72
CA HIS A 417 -4.69 7.27 -3.04
C HIS A 417 -4.05 6.04 -2.38
N ASN A 418 -4.78 5.35 -1.51
CA ASN A 418 -4.26 4.19 -0.80
C ASN A 418 -3.99 3.00 -1.74
N LYS A 419 -4.82 2.75 -2.76
CA LYS A 419 -4.61 1.63 -3.69
C LYS A 419 -3.57 1.91 -4.78
N TYR A 420 -3.13 3.17 -4.94
CA TYR A 420 -2.18 3.57 -5.99
C TYR A 420 -0.85 2.78 -5.95
N PRO A 421 -0.21 2.52 -4.79
CA PRO A 421 0.96 1.63 -4.72
C PRO A 421 0.70 0.20 -5.23
N ALA A 422 -0.50 -0.35 -4.99
CA ALA A 422 -0.85 -1.68 -5.49
C ALA A 422 -1.04 -1.69 -7.03
N LEU A 423 -1.63 -0.62 -7.59
CA LEU A 423 -1.69 -0.42 -9.04
C LEU A 423 -0.30 -0.31 -9.65
N TRP A 424 0.62 0.41 -8.98
CA TRP A 424 1.99 0.54 -9.44
C TRP A 424 2.76 -0.79 -9.41
N ALA A 425 2.62 -1.56 -8.33
CA ALA A 425 3.19 -2.91 -8.24
C ALA A 425 2.64 -3.82 -9.35
N GLN A 426 1.33 -3.75 -9.63
CA GLN A 426 0.70 -4.52 -10.70
C GLN A 426 1.26 -4.17 -12.08
N VAL A 427 1.43 -2.88 -12.39
CA VAL A 427 2.02 -2.41 -13.66
C VAL A 427 3.40 -3.04 -13.90
N ASN A 428 4.26 -3.03 -12.88
CA ASN A 428 5.60 -3.60 -12.97
C ASN A 428 5.56 -5.12 -13.14
N TRP A 429 4.71 -5.79 -12.37
CA TRP A 429 4.54 -7.24 -12.45
C TRP A 429 4.03 -7.69 -13.82
N ASP A 430 2.99 -7.03 -14.33
CA ASP A 430 2.43 -7.33 -15.64
C ASP A 430 3.46 -7.13 -16.76
N ALA A 431 4.31 -6.10 -16.69
CA ALA A 431 5.40 -5.90 -17.67
C ALA A 431 6.43 -7.05 -17.65
N VAL A 432 6.79 -7.55 -16.46
CA VAL A 432 7.69 -8.70 -16.30
C VAL A 432 7.03 -9.99 -16.82
N GLN A 433 5.75 -10.21 -16.49
CA GLN A 433 4.99 -11.38 -16.94
C GLN A 433 4.83 -11.40 -18.47
N GLU A 434 4.44 -10.28 -19.07
CA GLU A 434 4.20 -10.14 -20.51
C GLU A 434 5.47 -10.36 -21.35
N THR A 435 6.67 -10.22 -20.76
CA THR A 435 7.94 -10.50 -21.44
C THR A 435 8.43 -11.93 -21.23
N GLY A 436 7.74 -12.73 -20.41
CA GLY A 436 8.17 -14.09 -20.07
C GLY A 436 9.45 -14.14 -19.23
N LYS A 437 9.75 -13.06 -18.49
CA LYS A 437 11.01 -12.89 -17.74
C LYS A 437 10.86 -13.00 -16.23
N ALA A 438 9.76 -13.60 -15.76
CA ALA A 438 9.43 -13.75 -14.35
C ALA A 438 10.52 -14.46 -13.51
N ASP A 439 11.22 -15.44 -14.10
CA ASP A 439 12.28 -16.19 -13.43
C ASP A 439 13.66 -15.51 -13.53
N GLU A 440 13.76 -14.40 -14.26
CA GLU A 440 15.02 -13.67 -14.51
C GLU A 440 15.03 -12.25 -13.94
N VAL A 441 13.87 -11.61 -13.87
CA VAL A 441 13.70 -10.19 -13.55
C VAL A 441 12.84 -10.02 -12.31
N PHE A 442 13.31 -9.21 -11.35
CA PHE A 442 12.48 -8.80 -10.21
C PHE A 442 12.58 -7.31 -9.94
N PHE A 443 11.61 -6.76 -9.23
CA PHE A 443 11.65 -5.38 -8.75
C PHE A 443 11.33 -5.33 -7.27
N PHE A 444 11.68 -4.24 -6.62
CA PHE A 444 11.39 -4.03 -5.20
C PHE A 444 10.70 -2.69 -5.00
N CYS A 445 9.72 -2.65 -4.08
CA CYS A 445 8.88 -1.49 -3.75
C CYS A 445 9.05 -1.06 -2.29
N ARG A 446 8.87 0.22 -1.94
CA ARG A 446 8.69 0.64 -0.53
C ARG A 446 7.23 0.85 -0.21
N ALA A 447 6.50 1.47 -1.15
CA ALA A 447 5.10 1.76 -0.97
C ALA A 447 4.25 0.50 -1.22
N GLY A 448 3.19 0.36 -0.46
CA GLY A 448 2.30 -0.79 -0.57
C GLY A 448 0.93 -0.52 0.01
N TYR A 449 -0.03 -1.33 -0.42
CA TYR A 449 -1.35 -1.40 0.17
C TYR A 449 -1.88 -2.84 0.12
N LEU A 450 -3.16 -3.02 0.43
CA LEU A 450 -3.84 -4.29 0.20
C LEU A 450 -3.75 -4.69 -1.27
N GLY A 451 -3.24 -5.90 -1.52
CA GLY A 451 -3.08 -6.46 -2.86
C GLY A 451 -1.67 -6.31 -3.46
N SER A 452 -0.84 -5.39 -2.93
CA SER A 452 0.56 -5.27 -3.40
C SER A 452 1.34 -6.57 -3.29
N GLN A 453 1.03 -7.42 -2.29
CA GLN A 453 1.64 -8.74 -2.09
C GLN A 453 1.52 -9.67 -3.30
N ARG A 454 0.45 -9.54 -4.10
CA ARG A 454 0.26 -10.39 -5.29
C ARG A 454 1.26 -10.08 -6.40
N TYR A 455 1.79 -8.85 -6.41
CA TYR A 455 2.49 -8.30 -7.56
C TYR A 455 3.95 -7.98 -7.27
N ALA A 456 4.25 -7.41 -6.09
CA ALA A 456 5.60 -7.05 -5.71
C ALA A 456 6.35 -8.29 -5.14
N PRO A 457 7.46 -8.73 -5.77
CA PRO A 457 8.23 -9.86 -5.27
C PRO A 457 9.09 -9.51 -4.05
N SER A 458 9.38 -8.21 -3.82
CA SER A 458 10.17 -7.76 -2.67
C SER A 458 9.75 -6.36 -2.23
N PHE A 459 9.92 -6.08 -0.93
CA PHE A 459 9.81 -4.75 -0.35
C PHE A 459 11.14 -4.31 0.29
N TRP A 460 11.43 -3.00 0.27
CA TRP A 460 12.53 -2.41 1.05
C TRP A 460 11.97 -1.36 2.03
N ALA A 461 12.70 -1.12 3.11
CA ALA A 461 12.23 -0.36 4.28
C ALA A 461 12.22 1.18 4.12
N GLY A 462 12.24 1.69 2.89
CA GLY A 462 12.34 3.13 2.62
C GLY A 462 13.76 3.62 2.41
#